data_AF-A0A7K0THR8-F1
#
_entry.id   AF-A0A7K0THR8-F1
#
_cell.length_a   1.000
_cell.length_b   1.000
_cell.length_c   1.000
_cell.angle_alpha   90.00
_cell.angle_beta   90.00
_cell.angle_gamma   90.00
#
_symmetry.space_group_name_H-M   'P 1'
#
loop_
_entity.id
_entity.type
_entity.pdbx_description
1 polymer ?
#
loop_
_entity_poly.entity_id
_entity_poly.type
_entity_poly.pdbx_seq_one_letter_code
_entity_poly.pdbx_strand_id
1 'polypeptide(L)' 'MKVLISIDMEGVTGVTHPDDCLPGNPRWDYFRKIMTDEASAAVR' A
#
# COMPACT_ATOMS: atom_id res chain seq x y z
N MET A 1 -13.11 -18.77 -10.03
CA MET A 1 -13.84 -17.77 -9.21
C MET A 1 -13.31 -16.39 -9.58
N LYS A 2 -14.15 -15.35 -9.63
CA LYS A 2 -13.70 -13.97 -9.83
C LYS A 2 -13.87 -13.21 -8.52
N VAL A 3 -12.82 -12.50 -8.10
CA VAL A 3 -12.80 -11.68 -6.88
C VAL A 3 -12.31 -10.28 -7.23
N LEU A 4 -12.87 -9.27 -6.57
CA LEU A 4 -12.38 -7.90 -6.61
C LEU A 4 -11.60 -7.64 -5.32
N ILE A 5 -10.42 -7.05 -5.44
CA ILE A 5 -9.60 -6.64 -4.30
C ILE A 5 -9.43 -5.13 -4.38
N SER A 6 -9.89 -4.44 -3.33
CA SER A 6 -9.71 -3.00 -3.15
C SER A 6 -8.57 -2.79 -2.18
N ILE A 7 -7.65 -1.89 -2.51
CA ILE A 7 -6.46 -1.62 -1.70
C ILE A 7 -6.29 -0.11 -1.58
N ASP A 8 -6.01 0.33 -0.36
CA ASP A 8 -5.80 1.72 0.00
C ASP A 8 -4.58 1.85 0.93
N MET A 9 -3.89 2.98 0.88
CA MET A 9 -2.53 3.08 1.41
C MET A 9 -2.49 3.32 2.92
N GLU A 10 -3.52 3.96 3.47
CA GLU A 10 -3.67 4.26 4.89
C GLU A 10 -3.70 3.01 5.77
N GLY A 11 -4.08 1.86 5.21
CA GLY A 11 -4.12 0.57 5.90
C GLY A 11 -2.89 -0.32 5.71
N VAL A 12 -1.91 0.10 4.90
CA VAL A 12 -0.71 -0.69 4.60
C VAL A 12 0.15 -0.82 5.85
N THR A 13 0.71 -2.01 6.10
CA THR A 13 1.51 -2.26 7.31
C THR A 13 2.61 -1.21 7.50
N GLY A 14 2.60 -0.56 8.67
CA GLY A 14 3.58 0.44 9.08
C GLY A 14 3.29 1.87 8.64
N VAL A 15 2.25 2.11 7.84
CA VAL A 15 1.74 3.47 7.59
C VAL A 15 1.15 4.03 8.87
N THR A 16 1.57 5.23 9.26
CA THR A 16 1.12 5.88 10.50
C THR A 16 0.92 7.39 10.39
N HIS A 17 1.41 7.99 9.30
CA HIS A 17 1.36 9.43 9.07
C HIS A 17 0.85 9.74 7.66
N PRO A 18 0.08 10.82 7.44
CA PRO A 18 -0.42 11.17 6.10
C PRO A 18 0.65 11.29 5.02
N ASP A 19 1.86 11.78 5.37
CA ASP A 19 2.98 11.88 4.42
C ASP A 19 3.47 10.53 3.87
N ASP A 20 3.19 9.43 4.57
CA ASP A 20 3.46 8.08 4.08
C ASP A 20 2.57 7.74 2.86
N CYS A 21 1.45 8.43 2.69
CA CYS A 21 0.44 8.19 1.64
C CYS A 21 0.48 9.23 0.50
N LEU A 22 1.28 10.29 0.61
CA LEU A 22 1.25 11.42 -0.32
C LEU A 22 2.42 11.40 -1.32
N PRO A 23 2.16 11.37 -2.65
CA PRO A 23 3.21 11.44 -3.66
C PRO A 23 4.10 12.67 -3.49
N GLY A 24 5.41 12.48 -3.68
CA GLY A 24 6.43 13.52 -3.48
C GLY A 24 7.11 13.48 -2.11
N ASN A 25 6.57 12.74 -1.14
CA ASN A 25 7.26 12.43 0.10
C ASN A 25 8.16 11.19 -0.06
N PRO A 26 9.39 11.15 0.47
CA PRO A 26 10.26 9.97 0.38
C PRO A 26 9.65 8.71 1.02
N ARG A 27 8.76 8.89 2.00
CA ARG A 27 8.05 7.79 2.67
C ARG A 27 7.01 7.14 1.76
N TRP A 28 6.36 7.91 0.90
CA TRP A 28 5.43 7.38 -0.10
C TRP A 28 6.12 6.40 -1.06
N ASP A 29 7.33 6.73 -1.53
CA ASP A 29 8.11 5.85 -2.42
C ASP A 29 8.50 4.52 -1.75
N TYR A 30 8.67 4.53 -0.43
CA TYR A 30 8.90 3.33 0.37
C TYR A 30 7.61 2.51 0.53
N PHE A 31 6.52 3.13 1.00
CA PHE A 31 5.28 2.42 1.31
C PHE A 31 4.51 1.93 0.07
N ARG A 32 4.60 2.61 -1.08
CA ARG A 32 3.97 2.10 -2.32
C ARG A 32 4.50 0.73 -2.75
N LYS A 33 5.75 0.41 -2.40
CA LYS A 33 6.34 -0.91 -2.67
C LYS A 33 5.77 -1.97 -1.73
N ILE A 34 5.69 -1.64 -0.44
CA ILE A 34 5.06 -2.51 0.57
C ILE A 34 3.59 -2.78 0.20
N MET A 35 2.83 -1.73 -0.14
CA MET A 35 1.44 -1.86 -0.62
C MET A 35 1.34 -2.84 -1.80
N THR A 36 2.27 -2.77 -2.76
CA THR A 36 2.30 -3.65 -3.93
C THR A 36 2.62 -5.10 -3.54
N ASP A 37 3.51 -5.29 -2.58
CA ASP A 37 3.87 -6.62 -2.08
C ASP A 37 2.72 -7.25 -1.28
N GLU A 38 2.03 -6.49 -0.44
CA GLU A 38 0.83 -6.94 0.29
C GLU A 38 -0.32 -7.27 -0.67
N ALA A 39 -0.55 -6.43 -1.68
CA ALA A 39 -1.50 -6.70 -2.76
C ALA A 39 -1.21 -8.02 -3.46
N SER A 40 0.06 -8.25 -3.78
CA SER A 40 0.52 -9.46 -4.45
C SER A 40 0.42 -10.68 -3.53
N ALA A 41 0.61 -10.51 -2.22
CA ALA A 41 0.44 -11.58 -1.24
C ALA A 41 -1.03 -12.02 -1.10
N ALA A 42 -1.99 -11.11 -1.28
CA ALA A 42 -3.42 -11.43 -1.21
C ALA A 42 -3.94 -12.23 -2.43
N VAL A 43 -3.20 -12.29 -3.54
CA VAL A 43 -3.60 -12.97 -4.79
C VAL A 43 -2.74 -14.18 -5.15
N ARG A 44 -1.69 -14.49 -4.38
CA ARG A 44 -0.86 -15.69 -4.54
C ARG A 44 -1.51 -16.88 -3.85
#